data_AF-Q0ZZS5-F1
#
_entry.id   AF-Q0ZZS5-F1
#
_cell.length_a   1.000
_cell.length_b   1.000
_cell.length_c   1.000
_cell.angle_alpha   90.00
_cell.angle_beta   90.00
_cell.angle_gamma   90.00
#
_symmetry.space_group_name_H-M   'P 1'
#
loop_
_entity.id
_entity.type
_entity.pdbx_description
1 polymer ?
#
loop_
_entity_poly.entity_id
_entity_poly.type
_entity_poly.pdbx_seq_one_letter_code
_entity_poly.pdbx_strand_id
1 'polypeptide(L)'
;LKAIIAYSSVSHMGLVIASALIQTPWSITGMMMLMIAHGLTSSMLFCLANTNYERTHTRTLMLTRGLTLGLPLMTTFWLTASLMNMALPPSINLMGELMIITSTLNWATSTIILTGLTTLITATYSLYIFTVTQHNKIMTHQHIPPSYTQEHLLMTMHLLPLLALVLNPGLLM
;
A
#
# COMPACT_ATOMS: atom_id res chain seq x y z
N LEU A 1 -6.93 -12.37 0.72
CA LEU A 1 -5.81 -11.41 0.63
C LEU A 1 -5.88 -10.53 -0.62
N LYS A 2 -5.84 -11.07 -1.85
CA LYS A 2 -5.97 -10.28 -3.10
C LYS A 2 -7.23 -9.38 -3.15
N ALA A 3 -8.37 -9.86 -2.65
CA ALA A 3 -9.59 -9.04 -2.59
C ALA A 3 -9.46 -7.83 -1.65
N ILE A 4 -8.81 -7.97 -0.49
CA ILE A 4 -8.61 -6.84 0.44
C ILE A 4 -7.73 -5.78 -0.22
N ILE A 5 -6.68 -6.20 -0.94
CA ILE A 5 -5.83 -5.29 -1.72
C ILE A 5 -6.64 -4.62 -2.84
N ALA A 6 -7.52 -5.34 -3.53
CA ALA A 6 -8.41 -4.74 -4.54
C ALA A 6 -9.34 -3.68 -3.92
N TYR A 7 -9.98 -3.97 -2.78
CA TYR A 7 -10.80 -2.96 -2.09
C TYR A 7 -9.99 -1.76 -1.60
N SER A 8 -8.73 -1.95 -1.17
CA SER A 8 -7.85 -0.82 -0.86
C SER A 8 -7.54 0.05 -2.08
N SER A 9 -7.47 -0.53 -3.28
CA SER A 9 -7.29 0.27 -4.50
C SER A 9 -8.53 1.10 -4.83
N VAL A 10 -9.72 0.57 -4.59
CA VAL A 10 -10.97 1.33 -4.76
C VAL A 10 -11.04 2.51 -3.79
N SER A 11 -10.59 2.36 -2.54
CA SER A 11 -10.59 3.48 -1.59
C SER A 11 -9.66 4.61 -2.00
N HIS A 12 -8.44 4.29 -2.46
CA HIS A 12 -7.47 5.29 -2.94
C HIS A 12 -7.96 6.01 -4.20
N MET A 13 -8.56 5.27 -5.14
CA MET A 13 -9.14 5.87 -6.34
C MET A 13 -10.39 6.72 -6.04
N GLY A 14 -11.10 6.48 -4.94
CA GLY A 14 -12.18 7.36 -4.49
C GLY A 14 -11.71 8.79 -4.20
N LEU A 15 -10.53 8.95 -3.58
CA LEU A 15 -9.90 10.26 -3.36
C LEU A 15 -9.47 10.91 -4.68
N VAL A 16 -8.93 10.12 -5.61
CA VAL A 16 -8.58 10.57 -6.97
C VAL A 16 -9.82 11.13 -7.68
N ILE A 17 -10.96 10.44 -7.65
CA ILE A 17 -12.20 10.92 -8.27
C ILE A 17 -12.68 12.23 -7.63
N ALA A 18 -12.66 12.33 -6.28
CA ALA A 18 -13.03 13.56 -5.59
C ALA A 18 -12.13 14.75 -6.02
N SER A 19 -10.82 14.51 -6.10
CA SER A 19 -9.84 15.53 -6.52
C SER A 19 -10.01 15.96 -7.98
N ALA A 20 -10.39 15.03 -8.87
CA ALA A 20 -10.66 15.27 -10.29
C ALA A 20 -11.91 16.13 -10.50
N LEU A 21 -12.90 16.03 -9.61
CA LEU A 21 -14.12 16.83 -9.67
C LEU A 21 -13.94 18.24 -9.09
N ILE A 22 -13.02 18.43 -8.14
CA ILE A 22 -12.74 19.74 -7.52
C ILE A 22 -11.87 20.63 -8.43
N GLN A 23 -10.97 20.06 -9.24
CA GLN A 23 -10.20 20.75 -10.29
C GLN A 23 -9.37 21.97 -9.82
N THR A 24 -8.85 21.94 -8.60
CA THR A 24 -7.89 22.96 -8.13
C THR A 24 -6.45 22.53 -8.49
N PRO A 25 -5.49 23.46 -8.60
CA PRO A 25 -4.10 23.10 -8.89
C PRO A 25 -3.53 22.12 -7.85
N TRP A 26 -3.90 22.28 -6.58
CA TRP A 26 -3.54 21.35 -5.49
C TRP A 26 -4.23 19.99 -5.63
N SER A 27 -5.48 19.93 -6.08
CA SER A 27 -6.18 18.65 -6.26
C SER A 27 -5.62 17.86 -7.45
N ILE A 28 -5.29 18.52 -8.56
CA ILE A 28 -4.74 17.86 -9.76
C ILE A 28 -3.33 17.31 -9.50
N THR A 29 -2.46 18.09 -8.84
CA THR A 29 -1.11 17.64 -8.45
C THR A 29 -1.18 16.48 -7.45
N GLY A 30 -2.04 16.58 -6.42
CA GLY A 30 -2.30 15.50 -5.47
C GLY A 30 -2.84 14.23 -6.14
N MET A 31 -3.76 14.37 -7.08
CA MET A 31 -4.33 13.28 -7.89
C MET A 31 -3.24 12.52 -8.65
N MET A 32 -2.38 13.25 -9.38
CA MET A 32 -1.31 12.65 -10.18
C MET A 32 -0.30 11.91 -9.30
N MET A 33 0.11 12.53 -8.19
CA MET A 33 1.00 11.87 -7.23
C MET A 33 0.38 10.61 -6.65
N LEU A 34 -0.89 10.67 -6.21
CA LEU A 34 -1.56 9.52 -5.62
C LEU A 34 -1.76 8.40 -6.64
N MET A 35 -2.12 8.69 -7.89
CA MET A 35 -2.28 7.65 -8.92
C MET A 35 -0.98 6.88 -9.18
N ILE A 36 0.15 7.58 -9.29
CA ILE A 36 1.45 6.96 -9.58
C ILE A 36 1.94 6.18 -8.36
N ALA A 37 1.90 6.80 -7.18
CA ALA A 37 2.37 6.16 -5.96
C ALA A 37 1.48 4.98 -5.55
N HIS A 38 0.16 5.10 -5.71
CA HIS A 38 -0.77 3.99 -5.52
C HIS A 38 -0.54 2.87 -6.55
N GLY A 39 -0.29 3.20 -7.81
CA GLY A 39 0.00 2.22 -8.86
C GLY A 39 1.20 1.33 -8.51
N LEU A 40 2.28 1.92 -8.00
CA LEU A 40 3.49 1.18 -7.59
C LEU A 40 3.30 0.41 -6.27
N THR A 41 2.58 0.97 -5.30
CA THR A 41 2.36 0.32 -4.01
C THR A 41 1.37 -0.84 -4.09
N SER A 42 0.27 -0.67 -4.83
CA SER A 42 -0.72 -1.72 -5.04
C SER A 42 -0.18 -2.89 -5.85
N SER A 43 0.60 -2.63 -6.91
CA SER A 43 1.26 -3.68 -7.69
C SER A 43 2.26 -4.48 -6.84
N MET A 44 3.07 -3.81 -6.02
CA MET A 44 3.97 -4.46 -5.06
C MET A 44 3.19 -5.36 -4.08
N LEU A 45 2.07 -4.89 -3.53
CA LEU A 45 1.21 -5.68 -2.65
C LEU A 45 0.59 -6.89 -3.37
N PHE A 46 0.16 -6.76 -4.62
CA PHE A 46 -0.33 -7.89 -5.42
C PHE A 46 0.76 -8.91 -5.73
N CYS A 47 2.00 -8.46 -5.94
CA CYS A 47 3.14 -9.35 -6.11
C CYS A 47 3.49 -10.09 -4.82
N LEU A 48 3.49 -9.40 -3.67
CA LEU A 48 3.68 -10.03 -2.35
C LEU A 48 2.56 -11.02 -2.02
N ALA A 49 1.33 -10.70 -2.39
CA ALA A 49 0.21 -11.64 -2.33
C ALA A 49 0.46 -12.90 -3.16
N ASN A 50 1.14 -12.75 -4.29
CA ASN A 50 1.42 -13.83 -5.23
C ASN A 50 2.54 -14.74 -4.73
N THR A 51 3.63 -14.19 -4.17
CA THR A 51 4.72 -14.99 -3.59
C THR A 51 4.23 -15.86 -2.44
N ASN A 52 3.27 -15.38 -1.64
CA ASN A 52 2.60 -16.19 -0.63
C ASN A 52 1.74 -17.29 -1.27
N TYR A 53 0.97 -16.96 -2.32
CA TYR A 53 0.10 -17.90 -3.01
C TYR A 53 0.87 -19.03 -3.70
N GLU A 54 2.03 -18.75 -4.30
CA GLU A 54 2.88 -19.78 -4.93
C GLU A 54 3.44 -20.78 -3.93
N ARG A 55 3.56 -20.40 -2.65
CA ARG A 55 4.02 -21.30 -1.57
C ARG A 55 2.91 -22.08 -0.92
N THR A 56 1.76 -21.45 -0.67
CA THR A 56 0.68 -22.05 0.11
C THR A 56 -0.46 -22.59 -0.74
N HIS A 57 -0.49 -22.29 -2.04
CA HIS A 57 -1.58 -22.58 -2.99
C HIS A 57 -2.98 -22.17 -2.49
N THR A 58 -3.06 -21.27 -1.52
CA THR A 58 -4.31 -20.81 -0.91
C THR A 58 -4.37 -19.29 -0.88
N ARG A 59 -5.57 -18.74 -1.12
CA ARG A 59 -5.81 -17.28 -1.09
C ARG A 59 -6.33 -16.79 0.27
N THR A 60 -6.52 -17.72 1.20
CA THR A 60 -7.08 -17.52 2.55
C THR A 60 -6.02 -16.95 3.48
N LEU A 61 -6.25 -15.70 3.89
CA LEU A 61 -5.30 -14.92 4.70
C LEU A 61 -5.04 -15.55 6.09
N MET A 62 -6.00 -16.31 6.62
CA MET A 62 -5.86 -17.04 7.88
C MET A 62 -4.88 -18.24 7.78
N LEU A 63 -4.65 -18.78 6.59
CA LEU A 63 -3.75 -19.92 6.37
C LEU A 63 -2.30 -19.48 6.05
N THR A 64 -2.10 -18.20 5.72
CA THR A 64 -0.78 -17.60 5.47
C THR A 64 -0.39 -16.78 6.69
N ARG A 65 0.17 -17.42 7.73
CA ARG A 65 0.52 -16.79 9.01
C ARG A 65 1.96 -17.12 9.39
N GLY A 66 2.65 -16.16 10.00
CA GLY A 66 3.97 -16.38 10.63
C GLY A 66 5.16 -16.42 9.69
N LEU A 67 5.04 -15.80 8.52
CA LEU A 67 6.11 -15.81 7.52
C LEU A 67 7.40 -15.10 7.98
N THR A 68 7.38 -14.36 9.09
CA THR A 68 8.57 -13.74 9.70
C THR A 68 9.70 -14.70 10.02
N LEU A 69 9.38 -15.85 10.60
CA LEU A 69 10.40 -16.82 10.99
C LEU A 69 10.99 -17.56 9.78
N GLY A 70 10.24 -17.71 8.68
CA GLY A 70 10.67 -18.43 7.49
C GLY A 70 11.29 -17.56 6.39
N LEU A 71 10.83 -16.30 6.24
CA LEU A 71 11.18 -15.42 5.13
C LEU A 71 11.47 -13.98 5.61
N PRO A 72 12.50 -13.76 6.44
CA PRO A 72 12.74 -12.47 7.08
C PRO A 72 12.89 -11.31 6.07
N LEU A 73 13.61 -11.53 4.96
CA LEU A 73 13.75 -10.49 3.92
C LEU A 73 12.44 -10.22 3.16
N MET A 74 11.58 -11.22 2.99
CA MET A 74 10.25 -10.97 2.41
C MET A 74 9.38 -10.15 3.38
N THR A 75 9.60 -10.30 4.68
CA THR A 75 8.84 -9.56 5.70
C THR A 75 9.20 -8.09 5.74
N THR A 76 10.45 -7.72 5.44
CA THR A 76 10.83 -6.32 5.27
C THR A 76 10.10 -5.71 4.07
N PHE A 77 9.97 -6.43 2.95
CA PHE A 77 9.18 -5.95 1.80
C PHE A 77 7.69 -5.81 2.12
N TRP A 78 7.12 -6.77 2.86
CA TRP A 78 5.75 -6.66 3.39
C TRP A 78 5.56 -5.45 4.27
N LEU A 79 6.52 -5.18 5.17
CA LEU A 79 6.49 -4.02 6.04
C LEU A 79 6.54 -2.74 5.20
N THR A 80 7.53 -2.58 4.32
CA THR A 80 7.66 -1.38 3.49
C THR A 80 6.42 -1.12 2.63
N ALA A 81 5.87 -2.15 1.99
CA ALA A 81 4.66 -2.02 1.18
C ALA A 81 3.45 -1.62 2.03
N SER A 82 3.30 -2.18 3.23
CA SER A 82 2.22 -1.80 4.16
C SER A 82 2.36 -0.37 4.67
N LEU A 83 3.58 0.07 5.01
CA LEU A 83 3.88 1.45 5.45
C LEU A 83 3.62 2.46 4.34
N MET A 84 3.97 2.15 3.10
CA MET A 84 3.66 3.02 1.98
C MET A 84 2.15 3.04 1.69
N ASN A 85 1.45 1.90 1.76
CA ASN A 85 0.00 1.85 1.52
C ASN A 85 -0.83 2.59 2.60
N MET A 86 -0.33 2.71 3.83
CA MET A 86 -0.96 3.51 4.88
C MET A 86 -0.55 4.99 4.88
N ALA A 87 0.18 5.43 3.84
CA ALA A 87 0.68 6.79 3.73
C ALA A 87 1.55 7.23 4.93
N LEU A 88 2.50 6.40 5.37
CA LEU A 88 3.46 6.81 6.41
C LEU A 88 4.40 7.93 5.89
N PRO A 89 4.74 8.98 6.67
CA PRO A 89 5.81 9.90 6.28
C PRO A 89 7.15 9.17 6.18
N PRO A 90 8.01 9.42 5.16
CA PRO A 90 7.93 10.44 4.10
C PRO A 90 7.40 9.93 2.72
N SER A 91 6.40 9.05 2.68
CA SER A 91 5.93 8.46 1.40
C SER A 91 5.22 9.44 0.46
N ILE A 92 5.27 9.19 -0.85
CA ILE A 92 4.53 9.96 -1.87
C ILE A 92 3.02 9.75 -1.74
N ASN A 93 2.58 8.57 -1.29
CA ASN A 93 1.17 8.32 -0.98
C ASN A 93 0.65 9.36 0.01
N LEU A 94 1.40 9.66 1.07
CA LEU A 94 1.04 10.72 2.00
C LEU A 94 1.00 12.09 1.35
N MET A 95 1.99 12.42 0.51
CA MET A 95 2.01 13.72 -0.15
C MET A 95 0.78 13.92 -1.04
N GLY A 96 0.43 12.90 -1.83
CA GLY A 96 -0.79 12.90 -2.67
C GLY A 96 -2.05 13.00 -1.83
N GLU A 97 -2.21 12.17 -0.80
CA GLU A 97 -3.36 12.20 0.09
C GLU A 97 -3.51 13.53 0.81
N LEU A 98 -2.43 14.11 1.36
CA LEU A 98 -2.49 15.40 2.04
C LEU A 98 -2.89 16.54 1.10
N MET A 99 -2.41 16.55 -0.14
CA MET A 99 -2.83 17.54 -1.13
C MET A 99 -4.32 17.41 -1.49
N ILE A 100 -4.80 16.16 -1.64
CA ILE A 100 -6.23 15.93 -1.89
C ILE A 100 -7.05 16.36 -0.68
N ILE A 101 -6.64 15.99 0.54
CA ILE A 101 -7.30 16.38 1.78
C ILE A 101 -7.37 17.91 1.86
N THR A 102 -6.26 18.64 1.73
CA THR A 102 -6.29 20.12 1.79
C THR A 102 -7.19 20.74 0.73
N SER A 103 -7.19 20.21 -0.50
CA SER A 103 -8.09 20.70 -1.55
C SER A 103 -9.57 20.44 -1.24
N THR A 104 -9.91 19.27 -0.69
CA THR A 104 -11.28 18.92 -0.29
C THR A 104 -11.75 19.73 0.92
N LEU A 105 -10.85 20.03 1.86
CA LEU A 105 -11.13 20.90 3.00
C LEU A 105 -11.45 22.32 2.58
N ASN A 106 -10.70 22.85 1.61
CA ASN A 106 -10.97 24.15 1.04
C ASN A 106 -12.29 24.18 0.27
N TRP A 107 -12.71 23.05 -0.34
CA TRP A 107 -14.01 22.94 -1.00
C TRP A 107 -15.17 22.91 -0.01
N ALA A 108 -15.10 22.07 1.03
CA ALA A 108 -16.03 22.07 2.14
C ALA A 108 -15.39 21.49 3.41
N THR A 109 -15.46 22.23 4.52
CA THR A 109 -14.81 21.84 5.79
C THR A 109 -15.34 20.53 6.38
N SER A 110 -16.59 20.16 6.10
CA SER A 110 -17.19 18.90 6.52
C SER A 110 -16.51 17.66 5.93
N THR A 111 -15.77 17.81 4.82
CA THR A 111 -15.02 16.71 4.19
C THR A 111 -13.90 16.17 5.07
N ILE A 112 -13.41 16.92 6.07
CA ILE A 112 -12.38 16.44 7.01
C ILE A 112 -12.79 15.16 7.72
N ILE A 113 -14.08 15.04 8.08
CA ILE A 113 -14.59 13.90 8.83
C ILE A 113 -14.52 12.66 7.93
N LEU A 114 -14.93 12.80 6.67
CA LEU A 114 -14.91 11.70 5.72
C LEU A 114 -13.48 11.29 5.38
N THR A 115 -12.61 12.25 5.03
CA THR A 115 -11.22 11.95 4.66
C THR A 115 -10.42 11.41 5.84
N GLY A 116 -10.61 11.97 7.05
CA GLY A 116 -9.99 11.46 8.27
C GLY A 116 -10.44 10.04 8.64
N LEU A 117 -11.72 9.71 8.43
CA LEU A 117 -12.19 8.33 8.60
C LEU A 117 -11.59 7.39 7.54
N THR A 118 -11.47 7.83 6.29
CA THR A 118 -10.84 7.00 5.24
C THR A 118 -9.39 6.70 5.56
N THR A 119 -8.59 7.69 5.98
CA THR A 119 -7.18 7.47 6.32
C THR A 119 -7.05 6.57 7.55
N LEU A 120 -7.89 6.73 8.57
CA LEU A 120 -7.92 5.84 9.73
C LEU A 120 -8.21 4.38 9.33
N ILE A 121 -9.24 4.16 8.51
CA ILE A 121 -9.58 2.82 8.02
C ILE A 121 -8.43 2.26 7.18
N THR A 122 -7.75 3.08 6.38
CA THR A 122 -6.58 2.65 5.58
C THR A 122 -5.40 2.18 6.42
N ALA A 123 -5.09 2.89 7.51
CA ALA A 123 -4.06 2.49 8.45
C ALA A 123 -4.42 1.18 9.17
N THR A 124 -5.68 1.03 9.59
CA THR A 124 -6.10 -0.17 10.33
C THR A 124 -6.08 -1.43 9.47
N TYR A 125 -6.63 -1.42 8.25
CA TYR A 125 -6.63 -2.63 7.42
C TYR A 125 -5.23 -2.99 6.92
N SER A 126 -4.36 -2.01 6.64
CA SER A 126 -3.00 -2.27 6.13
C SER A 126 -2.13 -2.92 7.22
N LEU A 127 -2.18 -2.40 8.45
CA LEU A 127 -1.55 -3.03 9.61
C LEU A 127 -2.16 -4.41 9.91
N TYR A 128 -3.47 -4.57 9.75
CA TYR A 128 -4.13 -5.87 9.91
C TYR A 128 -3.60 -6.91 8.91
N ILE A 129 -3.45 -6.55 7.62
CA ILE A 129 -2.87 -7.45 6.62
C ILE A 129 -1.43 -7.83 7.01
N PHE A 130 -0.61 -6.86 7.42
CA PHE A 130 0.77 -7.11 7.82
C PHE A 130 0.85 -8.04 9.03
N THR A 131 0.17 -7.70 10.13
CA THR A 131 0.21 -8.48 11.37
C THR A 131 -0.30 -9.91 11.18
N VAL A 132 -1.40 -10.10 10.45
CA VAL A 132 -1.94 -11.44 10.23
C VAL A 132 -1.02 -12.29 9.36
N THR A 133 -0.44 -11.72 8.31
CA THR A 133 0.45 -12.48 7.41
C THR A 133 1.82 -12.77 8.03
N GLN A 134 2.38 -11.81 8.77
CA GLN A 134 3.78 -11.84 9.20
C GLN A 134 3.98 -12.29 10.66
N HIS A 135 3.19 -11.80 11.62
CA HIS A 135 3.54 -11.85 13.05
C HIS A 135 2.94 -13.03 13.84
N ASN A 136 1.97 -13.76 13.28
CA ASN A 136 1.33 -14.88 13.95
C ASN A 136 2.20 -16.15 14.02
N LYS A 137 1.83 -17.15 14.84
CA LYS A 137 2.54 -18.44 14.86
C LYS A 137 2.39 -19.15 13.51
N ILE A 138 3.49 -19.72 13.00
CA ILE A 138 3.48 -20.56 11.79
C ILE A 138 2.56 -21.77 12.00
N MET A 139 1.78 -22.12 10.98
CA MET A 139 1.06 -23.39 10.94
C MET A 139 2.06 -24.54 10.84
N THR A 140 2.02 -25.46 11.81
CA THR A 140 3.01 -26.54 12.04
C THR A 140 3.22 -27.52 10.87
N HIS A 141 2.39 -27.47 9.82
CA HIS A 141 2.41 -28.42 8.70
C HIS A 141 2.72 -27.79 7.34
N GLN A 142 3.19 -26.55 7.27
CA GLN A 142 3.55 -25.91 6.01
C GLN A 142 5.07 -25.85 5.83
N HIS A 143 5.59 -26.53 4.81
CA HIS A 143 6.96 -26.34 4.35
C HIS A 143 7.04 -25.04 3.54
N ILE A 144 7.73 -24.03 4.06
CA ILE A 144 7.90 -22.73 3.41
C ILE A 144 9.25 -22.74 2.69
N PRO A 145 9.31 -22.84 1.35
CA PRO A 145 10.57 -22.73 0.64
C PRO A 145 11.13 -21.31 0.78
N PRO A 146 12.48 -21.17 0.78
CA PRO A 146 13.13 -19.86 0.87
C PRO A 146 12.71 -18.93 -0.27
N SER A 147 13.03 -17.64 -0.12
CA SER A 147 12.75 -16.65 -1.14
C SER A 147 13.72 -16.75 -2.31
N TYR A 148 13.19 -16.68 -3.53
CA TYR A 148 14.00 -16.75 -4.75
C TYR A 148 14.58 -15.37 -5.09
N THR A 149 15.71 -15.34 -5.79
CA THR A 149 16.34 -14.09 -6.25
C THR A 149 15.42 -13.28 -7.16
N GLN A 150 14.63 -13.95 -8.01
CA GLN A 150 13.62 -13.31 -8.86
C GLN A 150 12.57 -12.56 -8.05
N GLU A 151 12.13 -13.10 -6.90
CA GLU A 151 11.14 -12.43 -6.06
C GLU A 151 11.71 -11.16 -5.43
N HIS A 152 12.97 -11.21 -4.95
CA HIS A 152 13.66 -10.04 -4.41
C HIS A 152 13.90 -8.98 -5.49
N LEU A 153 14.33 -9.40 -6.67
CA LEU A 153 14.48 -8.49 -7.81
C LEU A 153 13.14 -7.81 -8.15
N LEU A 154 12.05 -8.57 -8.17
CA LEU A 154 10.73 -8.02 -8.43
C LEU A 154 10.33 -6.99 -7.37
N MET A 155 10.55 -7.25 -6.07
CA MET A 155 10.21 -6.31 -5.00
C MET A 155 11.08 -5.06 -5.05
N THR A 156 12.38 -5.21 -5.33
CA THR A 156 13.31 -4.08 -5.44
C THR A 156 12.97 -3.20 -6.64
N MET A 157 12.55 -3.76 -7.78
CA MET A 157 12.12 -2.98 -8.94
C MET A 157 10.84 -2.17 -8.69
N HIS A 158 9.99 -2.56 -7.74
CA HIS A 158 8.87 -1.73 -7.29
C HIS A 158 9.33 -0.66 -6.30
N LEU A 159 10.21 -1.02 -5.37
CA LEU A 159 10.64 -0.15 -4.28
C LEU A 159 11.57 0.98 -4.76
N LEU A 160 12.46 0.70 -5.71
CA LEU A 160 13.46 1.67 -6.20
C LEU A 160 12.81 2.93 -6.81
N PRO A 161 11.82 2.82 -7.74
CA PRO A 161 11.10 3.99 -8.24
C PRO A 161 10.36 4.74 -7.14
N LEU A 162 9.72 4.04 -6.19
CA LEU A 162 9.05 4.66 -5.05
C LEU A 162 10.02 5.47 -4.20
N LEU A 163 11.21 4.93 -3.90
CA LEU A 163 12.24 5.66 -3.14
C LEU A 163 12.79 6.86 -3.93
N ALA A 164 13.02 6.71 -5.23
CA ALA A 164 13.49 7.81 -6.08
C ALA A 164 12.50 8.98 -6.10
N LEU A 165 11.20 8.68 -6.17
CA LEU A 165 10.14 9.68 -6.13
C LEU A 165 9.99 10.33 -4.74
N VAL A 166 10.32 9.63 -3.65
CA VAL A 166 10.37 10.21 -2.29
C VAL A 166 11.50 11.24 -2.20
N LEU A 167 12.65 10.95 -2.82
CA LEU A 167 13.81 11.85 -2.82
C LEU A 167 13.57 13.10 -3.67
N ASN A 168 12.84 12.99 -4.78
CA ASN A 168 12.52 14.12 -5.65
C ASN A 168 11.04 14.11 -6.07
N PRO A 169 10.12 14.56 -5.20
CA PRO A 169 8.69 14.61 -5.53
C PRO A 169 8.37 15.64 -6.62
N GLY A 170 9.27 16.58 -6.89
CA GLY A 170 9.12 17.58 -7.95
C GLY A 170 9.07 17.00 -9.37
N LEU A 171 9.39 15.71 -9.54
CA LEU A 171 9.18 15.01 -10.82
C LEU A 171 7.69 14.78 -11.15
N LEU A 172 6.80 14.85 -10.15
CA LEU A 172 5.37 14.56 -10.29
C LEU A 172 4.46 15.79 -10.11
N MET A 173 5.03 16.92 -9.67
CA MET A 173 4.33 18.19 -9.45
C MET A 173 4.42 19.07 -10.69
#